data_AF-A0A7H0SR21-F1
#
_entry.id   AF-A0A7H0SR21-F1
#
_cell.length_a   1.000
_cell.length_b   1.000
_cell.length_c   1.000
_cell.angle_alpha   90.00
_cell.angle_beta   90.00
_cell.angle_gamma   90.00
#
_symmetry.space_group_name_H-M   'P 1'
#
loop_
_entity.id
_entity.type
_entity.pdbx_description
1 polymer ?
#
loop_
_entity_poly.entity_id
_entity_poly.type
_entity_poly.pdbx_seq_one_letter_code
_entity_poly.pdbx_strand_id
1 'polypeptide(L)'
;MNYSSTAVARHLSNARLAPYLQHTDDELDKALELYVWSTRMSMSMFELISHLEIMLRNAIDTALSKTFRDEDCGIPWFLRNPPTTQNMSDEIDDVRNRLRKYDKDTRQQIIAGMNFGFWSGMVGAKHEDLWRSALHKAFPGSSGDRKDVMKELESLRKIRNRIAHHDSMLNVDVPFEIRRIHRVAEFLGDEASAWLKNVDQTMKIYKKRPQTQLDTVIVPAEQAWQFYQSACAYVCQPGRAFRDVERIAFYSDQAVQSDVPKIRHRRDNVKWTKQEADRLQQSQNREDRQIAKVIRKSHEIGWADSGEYQVFLLTRPGSRDHRKLSGSIPNQNKGRESAFTHKQRYVSLHKLETASSIEDIV
;
A
#
# COMPACT_ATOMS: atom_id res chain seq x y z
N MET A 1 -15.22 4.64 31.28
CA MET A 1 -15.95 4.63 29.98
C MET A 1 -17.44 4.53 30.30
N ASN A 2 -18.32 5.22 29.55
CA ASN A 2 -19.77 5.22 29.79
C ASN A 2 -20.50 4.07 29.06
N TYR A 3 -19.82 2.97 28.73
CA TYR A 3 -20.38 1.81 28.03
C TYR A 3 -19.71 0.50 28.50
N SER A 4 -20.36 -0.63 28.24
CA SER A 4 -19.80 -1.97 28.43
C SER A 4 -19.21 -2.49 27.11
N SER A 5 -17.92 -2.84 27.11
CA SER A 5 -17.23 -3.38 25.93
C SER A 5 -17.86 -4.67 25.43
N THR A 6 -18.34 -5.54 26.34
CA THR A 6 -19.08 -6.75 25.99
C THR A 6 -20.41 -6.43 25.29
N ALA A 7 -21.12 -5.39 25.74
CA ALA A 7 -22.36 -4.96 25.10
C ALA A 7 -22.10 -4.45 23.67
N VAL A 8 -21.06 -3.63 23.48
CA VAL A 8 -20.65 -3.14 22.14
C VAL A 8 -20.23 -4.30 21.23
N ALA A 9 -19.46 -5.25 21.75
CA ALA A 9 -18.96 -6.39 20.97
C ALA A 9 -20.08 -7.25 20.35
N ARG A 10 -21.21 -7.42 21.08
CA ARG A 10 -22.39 -8.13 20.56
C ARG A 10 -22.97 -7.47 19.31
N HIS A 11 -22.93 -6.15 19.21
CA HIS A 11 -23.44 -5.41 18.04
C HIS A 11 -22.46 -5.43 16.86
N LEU A 12 -21.16 -5.58 17.10
CA LEU A 12 -20.16 -5.63 16.05
C LEU A 12 -19.97 -7.01 15.43
N SER A 13 -20.48 -8.07 16.09
CA SER A 13 -20.25 -9.50 15.78
C SER A 13 -18.84 -10.00 16.10
N ASN A 14 -18.75 -11.27 16.52
CA ASN A 14 -17.47 -11.93 16.82
C ASN A 14 -16.56 -11.98 15.59
N ALA A 15 -17.11 -12.30 14.41
CA ALA A 15 -16.32 -12.42 13.18
C ALA A 15 -15.63 -11.11 12.79
N ARG A 16 -16.29 -9.97 13.04
CA ARG A 16 -15.73 -8.64 12.77
C ARG A 16 -14.63 -8.24 13.75
N LEU A 17 -14.78 -8.63 15.03
CA LEU A 17 -13.83 -8.30 16.08
C LEU A 17 -12.67 -9.28 16.19
N ALA A 18 -12.82 -10.51 15.70
CA ALA A 18 -11.81 -11.56 15.78
C ALA A 18 -10.41 -11.10 15.31
N PRO A 19 -10.25 -10.38 14.19
CA PRO A 19 -8.94 -9.87 13.80
C PRO A 19 -8.36 -8.91 14.84
N TYR A 20 -9.17 -8.07 15.50
CA TYR A 20 -8.70 -7.11 16.49
C TYR A 20 -8.32 -7.79 17.80
N LEU A 21 -9.13 -8.75 18.26
CA LEU A 21 -8.84 -9.57 19.45
C LEU A 21 -7.52 -10.33 19.31
N GLN A 22 -7.27 -10.93 18.15
CA GLN A 22 -5.98 -11.57 17.84
C GLN A 22 -4.78 -10.61 17.92
N HIS A 23 -4.99 -9.30 17.70
CA HIS A 23 -3.92 -8.31 17.78
C HIS A 23 -3.68 -7.78 19.19
N THR A 24 -4.57 -8.11 20.12
CA THR A 24 -4.57 -7.56 21.48
C THR A 24 -4.60 -8.67 22.52
N ASP A 25 -4.14 -9.89 22.17
CA ASP A 25 -4.14 -11.06 23.06
C ASP A 25 -5.50 -11.26 23.76
N ASP A 26 -6.58 -11.15 22.98
CA ASP A 26 -7.98 -11.26 23.41
C ASP A 26 -8.46 -10.20 24.43
N GLU A 27 -7.66 -9.15 24.67
CA GLU A 27 -8.06 -8.00 25.49
C GLU A 27 -9.12 -7.14 24.76
N LEU A 28 -10.39 -7.34 25.13
CA LEU A 28 -11.53 -6.74 24.43
C LEU A 28 -11.51 -5.20 24.37
N ASP A 29 -11.11 -4.53 25.45
CA ASP A 29 -11.04 -3.05 25.48
C ASP A 29 -10.04 -2.53 24.44
N LYS A 30 -8.85 -3.12 24.40
CA LYS A 30 -7.82 -2.78 23.40
C LYS A 30 -8.28 -3.12 21.98
N ALA A 31 -8.98 -4.24 21.79
CA ALA A 31 -9.53 -4.62 20.49
C ALA A 31 -10.52 -3.58 19.97
N LEU A 32 -11.40 -3.05 20.84
CA LEU A 32 -12.34 -1.99 20.50
C LEU A 32 -11.63 -0.66 20.19
N GLU A 33 -10.61 -0.29 20.96
CA GLU A 33 -9.79 0.88 20.67
C GLU A 33 -9.11 0.78 19.30
N LEU A 34 -8.56 -0.40 18.99
CA LEU A 34 -7.91 -0.66 17.70
C LEU A 34 -8.92 -0.70 16.54
N TYR A 35 -10.13 -1.20 16.78
CA TYR A 35 -11.24 -1.14 15.83
C TYR A 35 -11.61 0.32 15.50
N VAL A 36 -11.80 1.15 16.53
CA VAL A 36 -12.08 2.59 16.36
C VAL A 36 -10.93 3.30 15.63
N TRP A 37 -9.68 2.99 15.97
CA TRP A 37 -8.52 3.52 15.24
C TRP A 37 -8.54 3.12 13.77
N SER A 38 -8.81 1.84 13.44
CA SER A 38 -8.89 1.36 12.07
C SER A 38 -9.94 2.14 11.27
N THR A 39 -11.13 2.35 11.84
CA THR A 39 -12.18 3.16 11.20
C THR A 39 -11.75 4.61 11.01
N ARG A 40 -11.13 5.24 12.02
CA ARG A 40 -10.60 6.62 11.90
C ARG A 40 -9.55 6.72 10.80
N MET A 41 -8.67 5.74 10.67
CA MET A 41 -7.70 5.68 9.57
C MET A 41 -8.38 5.55 8.21
N SER A 42 -9.35 4.65 8.07
CA SER A 42 -10.12 4.51 6.84
C SER A 42 -10.76 5.84 6.43
N MET A 43 -11.39 6.55 7.36
CA MET A 43 -12.04 7.84 7.07
C MET A 43 -11.04 8.94 6.69
N SER A 44 -9.91 9.04 7.40
CA SER A 44 -8.86 10.03 7.06
C SER A 44 -8.23 9.75 5.69
N MET A 45 -8.08 8.48 5.29
CA MET A 45 -7.65 8.16 3.93
C MET A 45 -8.74 8.43 2.90
N PHE A 46 -10.01 8.17 3.24
CA PHE A 46 -11.14 8.44 2.35
C PHE A 46 -11.28 9.92 2.01
N GLU A 47 -10.96 10.81 2.95
CA GLU A 47 -10.88 12.26 2.73
C GLU A 47 -9.92 12.59 1.57
N LEU A 48 -8.68 12.10 1.63
CA LEU A 48 -7.68 12.32 0.57
C LEU A 48 -8.14 11.74 -0.78
N ILE A 49 -8.64 10.50 -0.76
CA ILE A 49 -9.10 9.81 -1.97
C ILE A 49 -10.28 10.56 -2.60
N SER A 50 -11.21 11.09 -1.80
CA SER A 50 -12.37 11.83 -2.29
C SER A 50 -11.96 13.11 -3.03
N HIS A 51 -10.99 13.86 -2.49
CA HIS A 51 -10.45 15.02 -3.19
C HIS A 51 -9.76 14.63 -4.49
N LEU A 52 -8.91 13.60 -4.43
CA LEU A 52 -8.15 13.12 -5.57
C LEU A 52 -9.04 12.57 -6.69
N GLU A 53 -10.13 11.88 -6.37
CA GLU A 53 -11.11 11.38 -7.33
C GLU A 53 -11.79 12.53 -8.10
N ILE A 54 -12.11 13.63 -7.41
CA ILE A 54 -12.66 14.84 -8.04
C ILE A 54 -11.62 15.53 -8.93
N MET A 55 -10.36 15.62 -8.49
CA MET A 55 -9.29 16.20 -9.31
C MET A 55 -9.04 15.35 -10.56
N LEU A 56 -8.95 14.03 -10.40
CA LEU A 56 -8.70 13.07 -11.48
C LEU A 56 -9.78 13.17 -12.56
N ARG A 57 -11.06 13.10 -12.19
CA ARG A 57 -12.16 13.16 -13.17
C ARG A 57 -12.15 14.49 -13.94
N ASN A 58 -11.89 15.60 -13.26
CA ASN A 58 -11.87 16.92 -13.89
C ASN A 58 -10.65 17.09 -14.81
N ALA A 59 -9.49 16.56 -14.42
CA ALA A 59 -8.29 16.59 -15.24
C ALA A 59 -8.47 15.78 -16.54
N ILE A 60 -9.01 14.56 -16.43
CA ILE A 60 -9.34 13.72 -17.59
C ILE A 60 -10.40 14.39 -18.46
N ASP A 61 -11.50 14.85 -17.86
CA ASP A 61 -12.58 15.52 -18.59
C ASP A 61 -12.07 16.74 -19.38
N THR A 62 -11.23 17.56 -18.76
CA THR A 62 -10.61 18.74 -19.40
C THR A 62 -9.70 18.34 -20.56
N ALA A 63 -8.85 17.31 -20.36
CA ALA A 63 -7.94 16.85 -21.40
C ALA A 63 -8.68 16.29 -22.62
N LEU A 64 -9.76 15.53 -22.39
CA LEU A 64 -10.63 15.00 -23.43
C LEU A 64 -11.40 16.13 -24.12
N SER A 65 -12.00 17.03 -23.36
CA SER A 65 -12.76 18.17 -23.91
C SER A 65 -11.96 19.02 -24.87
N LYS A 66 -10.72 19.35 -24.50
CA LYS A 66 -9.80 20.11 -25.35
C LYS A 66 -9.39 19.32 -26.59
N THR A 67 -9.10 18.03 -26.45
CA THR A 67 -8.65 17.19 -27.57
C THR A 67 -9.77 16.95 -28.59
N PHE A 68 -11.00 16.74 -28.10
CA PHE A 68 -12.19 16.58 -28.95
C PHE A 68 -12.85 17.90 -29.33
N ARG A 69 -12.30 19.05 -28.92
CA ARG A 69 -12.77 20.39 -29.29
C ARG A 69 -14.27 20.58 -28.98
N ASP A 70 -14.67 20.20 -27.77
CA ASP A 70 -16.07 20.29 -27.34
C ASP A 70 -16.63 21.71 -27.47
N GLU A 71 -15.80 22.74 -27.23
CA GLU A 71 -16.18 24.15 -27.38
C GLU A 71 -16.49 24.51 -28.84
N ASP A 72 -15.71 24.00 -29.80
CA ASP A 72 -15.90 24.29 -31.23
C ASP A 72 -17.16 23.62 -31.79
N CYS A 73 -17.49 22.42 -31.31
CA CYS A 73 -18.61 21.64 -31.84
C CYS A 73 -19.88 21.70 -30.99
N GLY A 74 -19.81 22.22 -29.76
CA GLY A 74 -20.92 22.26 -28.81
C GLY A 74 -21.37 20.90 -28.26
N ILE A 75 -20.63 19.82 -28.55
CA ILE A 75 -20.99 18.45 -28.17
C ILE A 75 -19.89 17.89 -27.25
N PRO A 76 -20.21 17.50 -25.99
CA PRO A 76 -19.25 16.88 -25.09
C PRO A 76 -18.60 15.62 -25.68
N TRP A 77 -17.30 15.41 -25.41
CA TRP A 77 -16.52 14.28 -25.94
C TRP A 77 -17.20 12.91 -25.76
N PHE A 78 -17.89 12.70 -24.64
CA PHE A 78 -18.58 11.43 -24.33
C PHE A 78 -19.85 11.19 -25.18
N LEU A 79 -20.30 12.16 -25.96
CA LEU A 79 -21.37 12.02 -26.95
C LEU A 79 -20.86 11.93 -28.39
N ARG A 80 -19.54 11.96 -28.58
CA ARG A 80 -18.89 11.99 -29.91
C ARG A 80 -18.27 10.66 -30.34
N ASN A 81 -18.62 9.56 -29.66
CA ASN A 81 -18.04 8.23 -29.88
C ASN A 81 -16.50 8.25 -29.82
N PRO A 82 -15.91 8.61 -28.67
CA PRO A 82 -14.46 8.51 -28.50
C PRO A 82 -14.02 7.04 -28.69
N PRO A 83 -12.73 6.77 -29.00
CA PRO A 83 -12.21 5.41 -29.12
C PRO A 83 -12.12 4.72 -27.74
N THR A 84 -13.28 4.45 -27.15
CA THR A 84 -13.49 3.78 -25.88
C THR A 84 -14.16 2.43 -26.12
N THR A 85 -14.18 1.59 -25.08
CA THR A 85 -14.90 0.31 -25.15
C THR A 85 -16.42 0.50 -25.08
N GLN A 86 -17.18 -0.48 -25.58
CA GLN A 86 -18.64 -0.50 -25.46
C GLN A 86 -19.10 -0.36 -24.01
N ASN A 87 -18.45 -1.07 -23.08
CA ASN A 87 -18.77 -0.99 -21.65
C ASN A 87 -18.70 0.45 -21.10
N MET A 88 -17.78 1.29 -21.58
CA MET A 88 -17.71 2.68 -21.12
C MET A 88 -18.86 3.53 -21.65
N SER A 89 -19.26 3.32 -22.90
CA SER A 89 -20.44 3.96 -23.47
C SER A 89 -21.70 3.56 -22.70
N ASP A 90 -21.82 2.28 -22.35
CA ASP A 90 -22.94 1.76 -21.56
C ASP A 90 -22.97 2.41 -20.16
N GLU A 91 -21.82 2.53 -19.47
CA GLU A 91 -21.72 3.22 -18.17
C GLU A 91 -22.14 4.70 -18.27
N ILE A 92 -21.79 5.39 -19.35
CA ILE A 92 -22.23 6.78 -19.61
C ILE A 92 -23.75 6.84 -19.76
N ASP A 93 -24.32 5.98 -20.60
CA ASP A 93 -25.75 5.97 -20.88
C ASP A 93 -26.57 5.56 -19.65
N ASP A 94 -26.09 4.65 -18.81
CA ASP A 94 -26.72 4.30 -17.54
C ASP A 94 -26.84 5.50 -16.59
N VAL A 95 -25.76 6.28 -16.44
CA VAL A 95 -25.79 7.49 -15.60
C VAL A 95 -26.71 8.54 -16.19
N ARG A 96 -26.68 8.75 -17.51
CA ARG A 96 -27.57 9.70 -18.20
C ARG A 96 -29.03 9.30 -18.04
N ASN A 97 -29.36 8.04 -18.26
CA ASN A 97 -30.71 7.49 -18.10
C ASN A 97 -31.23 7.67 -16.67
N ARG A 98 -30.36 7.52 -15.66
CA ARG A 98 -30.70 7.84 -14.27
C ARG A 98 -30.92 9.33 -14.05
N LEU A 99 -30.08 10.20 -14.60
CA LEU A 99 -30.14 11.65 -14.41
C LEU A 99 -31.33 12.30 -15.13
N ARG A 100 -31.72 11.80 -16.31
CA ARG A 100 -32.89 12.26 -17.07
C ARG A 100 -34.19 12.15 -16.30
N LYS A 101 -34.32 11.13 -15.43
CA LYS A 101 -35.49 10.97 -14.54
C LYS A 101 -35.69 12.14 -13.56
N TYR A 102 -34.64 12.94 -13.35
CA TYR A 102 -34.64 14.07 -12.42
C TYR A 102 -34.30 15.40 -13.10
N ASP A 103 -34.32 15.47 -14.44
CA ASP A 103 -33.93 16.64 -15.24
C ASP A 103 -32.51 17.17 -14.91
N LYS A 104 -31.57 16.24 -14.72
CA LYS A 104 -30.17 16.54 -14.33
C LYS A 104 -29.13 16.01 -15.33
N ASP A 105 -29.51 15.77 -16.58
CA ASP A 105 -28.61 15.27 -17.65
C ASP A 105 -27.64 16.37 -18.16
N THR A 106 -26.81 16.89 -17.25
CA THR A 106 -25.80 17.93 -17.52
C THR A 106 -24.40 17.34 -17.48
N ARG A 107 -23.44 17.93 -18.19
CA ARG A 107 -22.04 17.49 -18.19
C ARG A 107 -21.52 17.29 -16.77
N GLN A 108 -21.69 18.27 -15.91
CA GLN A 108 -21.17 18.24 -14.54
C GLN A 108 -21.76 17.08 -13.73
N GLN A 109 -23.06 16.80 -13.90
CA GLN A 109 -23.74 15.70 -13.21
C GLN A 109 -23.35 14.33 -13.78
N ILE A 110 -23.17 14.21 -15.11
CA ILE A 110 -22.69 12.97 -15.73
C ILE A 110 -21.28 12.65 -15.24
N ILE A 111 -20.36 13.60 -15.34
CA ILE A 111 -18.96 13.47 -14.88
C ILE A 111 -18.91 13.13 -13.39
N ALA A 112 -19.75 13.78 -12.57
CA ALA A 112 -19.83 13.50 -11.14
C ALA A 112 -20.51 12.15 -10.81
N GLY A 113 -21.37 11.66 -11.70
CA GLY A 113 -22.09 10.39 -11.54
C GLY A 113 -21.28 9.15 -11.92
N MET A 114 -20.13 9.33 -12.60
CA MET A 114 -19.17 8.27 -12.91
C MET A 114 -18.39 7.86 -11.67
N ASN A 115 -18.20 6.56 -11.51
CA ASN A 115 -17.41 6.00 -10.41
C ASN A 115 -15.89 6.11 -10.70
N PHE A 116 -15.04 5.99 -9.67
CA PHE A 116 -13.58 5.93 -9.84
C PHE A 116 -13.11 4.87 -10.86
N GLY A 117 -13.78 3.72 -10.90
CA GLY A 117 -13.48 2.61 -11.82
C GLY A 117 -13.53 3.02 -13.28
N PHE A 118 -14.54 3.80 -13.68
CA PHE A 118 -14.66 4.38 -15.02
C PHE A 118 -13.41 5.17 -15.42
N TRP A 119 -13.02 6.13 -14.57
CA TRP A 119 -11.86 7.01 -14.82
C TRP A 119 -10.54 6.25 -14.84
N SER A 120 -10.33 5.35 -13.88
CA SER A 120 -9.13 4.50 -13.86
C SER A 120 -9.06 3.54 -15.05
N GLY A 121 -10.21 3.04 -15.51
CA GLY A 121 -10.32 2.15 -16.68
C GLY A 121 -9.91 2.84 -17.99
N MET A 122 -10.09 4.16 -18.09
CA MET A 122 -9.67 4.93 -19.27
C MET A 122 -8.16 4.92 -19.48
N VAL A 123 -7.37 4.76 -18.41
CA VAL A 123 -5.90 4.68 -18.48
C VAL A 123 -5.43 3.24 -18.77
N GLY A 124 -6.36 2.30 -18.92
CA GLY A 124 -6.09 0.89 -19.21
C GLY A 124 -5.48 0.64 -20.59
N ALA A 125 -4.90 -0.55 -20.78
CA ALA A 125 -4.18 -0.91 -22.01
C ALA A 125 -5.04 -0.92 -23.28
N LYS A 126 -6.36 -1.10 -23.13
CA LYS A 126 -7.32 -1.05 -24.25
C LYS A 126 -7.50 0.36 -24.84
N HIS A 127 -7.02 1.39 -24.15
CA HIS A 127 -7.20 2.80 -24.50
C HIS A 127 -5.86 3.49 -24.78
N GLU A 128 -4.87 2.74 -25.31
CA GLU A 128 -3.53 3.25 -25.63
C GLU A 128 -3.58 4.44 -26.62
N ASP A 129 -4.46 4.38 -27.62
CA ASP A 129 -4.60 5.48 -28.60
C ASP A 129 -5.23 6.72 -27.96
N LEU A 130 -6.20 6.54 -27.05
CA LEU A 130 -6.79 7.63 -26.28
C LEU A 130 -5.76 8.24 -25.31
N TRP A 131 -4.86 7.43 -24.75
CA TRP A 131 -3.74 7.90 -23.96
C TRP A 131 -2.80 8.80 -24.75
N ARG A 132 -2.32 8.30 -25.89
CA ARG A 132 -1.37 9.02 -26.76
C ARG A 132 -1.96 10.32 -27.32
N SER A 133 -3.24 10.33 -27.65
CA SER A 133 -3.90 11.52 -28.22
C SER A 133 -4.36 12.54 -27.17
N ALA A 134 -4.84 12.08 -26.00
CA ALA A 134 -5.52 12.94 -25.04
C ALA A 134 -5.07 12.74 -23.58
N LEU A 135 -5.16 11.51 -23.03
CA LEU A 135 -5.14 11.33 -21.56
C LEU A 135 -3.80 11.68 -20.91
N HIS A 136 -2.66 11.51 -21.60
CA HIS A 136 -1.36 11.88 -21.02
C HIS A 136 -1.30 13.37 -20.62
N LYS A 137 -2.10 14.24 -21.26
CA LYS A 137 -2.20 15.67 -20.94
C LYS A 137 -2.87 15.94 -19.59
N ALA A 138 -3.64 14.99 -19.06
CA ALA A 138 -4.22 15.07 -17.73
C ALA A 138 -3.19 14.77 -16.62
N PHE A 139 -2.00 14.27 -16.98
CA PHE A 139 -0.96 13.85 -16.04
C PHE A 139 0.39 14.55 -16.30
N PRO A 140 0.44 15.89 -16.24
CA PRO A 140 1.65 16.67 -16.59
C PRO A 140 2.85 16.38 -15.68
N GLY A 141 2.63 15.93 -14.44
CA GLY A 141 3.71 15.56 -13.51
C GLY A 141 4.11 14.08 -13.55
N SER A 142 3.54 13.29 -14.47
CA SER A 142 3.92 11.89 -14.65
C SER A 142 5.19 11.75 -15.50
N SER A 143 5.71 10.53 -15.56
CA SER A 143 6.82 10.16 -16.47
C SER A 143 6.41 10.16 -17.95
N GLY A 144 5.12 10.35 -18.26
CA GLY A 144 4.54 10.15 -19.58
C GLY A 144 4.23 8.68 -19.90
N ASP A 145 4.71 7.74 -19.08
CA ASP A 145 4.39 6.31 -19.23
C ASP A 145 3.01 6.00 -18.64
N ARG A 146 2.10 5.54 -19.50
CA ARG A 146 0.75 5.09 -19.12
C ARG A 146 0.79 4.00 -18.04
N LYS A 147 1.77 3.07 -18.13
CA LYS A 147 1.84 1.94 -17.21
C LYS A 147 2.14 2.38 -15.78
N ASP A 148 2.96 3.42 -15.62
CA ASP A 148 3.29 4.03 -14.33
C ASP A 148 2.03 4.66 -13.71
N VAL A 149 1.30 5.48 -14.47
CA VAL A 149 0.03 6.07 -14.01
C VAL A 149 -1.01 4.99 -13.69
N MET A 150 -1.16 3.99 -14.55
CA MET A 150 -2.09 2.88 -14.34
C MET A 150 -1.76 2.07 -13.08
N LYS A 151 -0.47 1.82 -12.78
CA LYS A 151 -0.02 1.10 -11.58
C LYS A 151 -0.50 1.79 -10.31
N GLU A 152 -0.39 3.12 -10.25
CA GLU A 152 -0.81 3.91 -9.09
C GLU A 152 -2.33 4.06 -9.01
N LEU A 153 -3.03 4.27 -10.13
CA LEU A 153 -4.50 4.32 -10.16
C LEU A 153 -5.15 3.00 -9.75
N GLU A 154 -4.59 1.86 -10.17
CA GLU A 154 -5.09 0.54 -9.76
C GLU A 154 -4.85 0.27 -8.27
N SER A 155 -3.72 0.75 -7.74
CA SER A 155 -3.43 0.70 -6.31
C SER A 155 -4.45 1.53 -5.51
N LEU A 156 -4.72 2.76 -5.98
CA LEU A 156 -5.71 3.67 -5.42
C LEU A 156 -7.12 3.07 -5.43
N ARG A 157 -7.53 2.44 -6.54
CA ARG A 157 -8.81 1.73 -6.67
C ARG A 157 -8.99 0.66 -5.61
N LYS A 158 -7.97 -0.16 -5.37
CA LYS A 158 -7.99 -1.25 -4.39
C LYS A 158 -8.16 -0.72 -2.97
N ILE A 159 -7.40 0.30 -2.58
CA ILE A 159 -7.50 0.87 -1.22
C ILE A 159 -8.82 1.63 -1.03
N ARG A 160 -9.29 2.35 -2.05
CA ARG A 160 -10.60 3.02 -2.05
C ARG A 160 -11.72 2.03 -1.82
N ASN A 161 -11.72 0.90 -2.55
CA ASN A 161 -12.75 -0.13 -2.40
C ASN A 161 -12.68 -0.81 -1.03
N ARG A 162 -11.49 -1.12 -0.52
CA ARG A 162 -11.30 -1.63 0.86
C ARG A 162 -11.97 -0.72 1.88
N ILE A 163 -11.70 0.59 1.79
CA ILE A 163 -12.24 1.60 2.71
C ILE A 163 -13.77 1.75 2.56
N ALA A 164 -14.27 1.79 1.32
CA ALA A 164 -15.70 1.92 1.03
C ALA A 164 -16.52 0.71 1.53
N HIS A 165 -15.91 -0.48 1.58
CA HIS A 165 -16.50 -1.68 2.18
C HIS A 165 -16.26 -1.79 3.70
N HIS A 166 -15.72 -0.74 4.33
CA HIS A 166 -15.34 -0.72 5.74
C HIS A 166 -14.41 -1.87 6.14
N ASP A 167 -13.58 -2.38 5.24
CA ASP A 167 -12.68 -3.48 5.58
C ASP A 167 -11.55 -2.99 6.51
N SER A 168 -10.94 -3.92 7.25
CA SER A 168 -9.95 -3.62 8.28
C SER A 168 -8.67 -3.00 7.70
N MET A 169 -8.10 -2.05 8.43
CA MET A 169 -6.80 -1.42 8.14
C MET A 169 -5.63 -2.08 8.87
N LEU A 170 -5.87 -3.13 9.67
CA LEU A 170 -4.85 -3.78 10.51
C LEU A 170 -3.64 -4.28 9.72
N ASN A 171 -3.90 -4.81 8.51
CA ASN A 171 -2.91 -5.40 7.61
C ASN A 171 -2.53 -4.49 6.43
N VAL A 172 -2.94 -3.22 6.48
CA VAL A 172 -2.60 -2.24 5.45
C VAL A 172 -1.34 -1.50 5.88
N ASP A 173 -0.41 -1.37 4.95
CA ASP A 173 0.73 -0.49 5.10
C ASP A 173 0.33 0.95 4.81
N VAL A 174 -0.27 1.59 5.80
CA VAL A 174 -0.84 2.94 5.69
C VAL A 174 0.19 3.97 5.15
N PRO A 175 1.42 4.08 5.69
CA PRO A 175 2.41 5.02 5.14
C PRO A 175 2.71 4.78 3.65
N PHE A 176 2.74 3.52 3.21
CA PHE A 176 2.95 3.21 1.80
C PHE A 176 1.75 3.61 0.94
N GLU A 177 0.53 3.30 1.36
CA GLU A 177 -0.67 3.71 0.63
C GLU A 177 -0.80 5.23 0.51
N ILE A 178 -0.49 5.97 1.59
CA ILE A 178 -0.50 7.44 1.58
C ILE A 178 0.50 7.98 0.55
N ARG A 179 1.71 7.41 0.47
CA ARG A 179 2.68 7.81 -0.57
C ARG A 179 2.14 7.59 -1.98
N ARG A 180 1.41 6.49 -2.21
CA ARG A 180 0.77 6.23 -3.52
C ARG A 180 -0.35 7.23 -3.84
N ILE A 181 -1.16 7.60 -2.84
CA ILE A 181 -2.18 8.65 -3.00
C ILE A 181 -1.52 9.97 -3.42
N HIS A 182 -0.46 10.39 -2.71
CA HIS A 182 0.29 11.60 -3.06
C HIS A 182 0.97 11.50 -4.41
N ARG A 183 1.43 10.31 -4.82
CA ARG A 183 2.04 10.08 -6.13
C ARG A 183 1.08 10.35 -7.27
N VAL A 184 -0.18 9.93 -7.15
CA VAL A 184 -1.22 10.26 -8.15
C VAL A 184 -1.48 11.77 -8.17
N ALA A 185 -1.48 12.45 -7.02
CA ALA A 185 -1.62 13.91 -6.98
C ALA A 185 -0.45 14.63 -7.68
N GLU A 186 0.78 14.13 -7.50
CA GLU A 186 1.97 14.60 -8.23
C GLU A 186 1.80 14.43 -9.74
N PHE A 187 1.21 13.31 -10.19
CA PHE A 187 0.93 13.13 -11.61
C PHE A 187 -0.02 14.18 -12.17
N LEU A 188 -1.04 14.60 -11.40
CA LEU A 188 -2.00 15.62 -11.83
C LEU A 188 -1.38 17.04 -11.88
N GLY A 189 -0.35 17.31 -11.09
CA GLY A 189 0.41 18.55 -11.12
C GLY A 189 0.84 19.07 -9.73
N ASP A 190 1.76 20.04 -9.72
CA ASP A 190 2.41 20.52 -8.50
C ASP A 190 1.43 21.17 -7.51
N GLU A 191 0.48 21.97 -7.99
CA GLU A 191 -0.52 22.64 -7.13
C GLU A 191 -1.47 21.63 -6.48
N ALA A 192 -1.93 20.62 -7.23
CA ALA A 192 -2.77 19.54 -6.71
C ALA A 192 -2.03 18.75 -5.62
N SER A 193 -0.76 18.42 -5.86
CA SER A 193 0.11 17.75 -4.89
C SER A 193 0.31 18.60 -3.63
N ALA A 194 0.65 19.87 -3.79
CA ALA A 194 0.90 20.79 -2.67
C ALA A 194 -0.35 20.96 -1.79
N TRP A 195 -1.52 21.15 -2.42
CA TRP A 195 -2.77 21.27 -1.69
C TRP A 195 -3.16 19.96 -0.97
N LEU A 196 -3.00 18.80 -1.62
CA LEU A 196 -3.33 17.51 -1.00
C LEU A 196 -2.42 17.22 0.20
N LYS A 197 -1.13 17.57 0.11
CA LYS A 197 -0.16 17.51 1.23
C LYS A 197 -0.57 18.40 2.40
N ASN A 198 -1.15 19.57 2.14
CA ASN A 198 -1.58 20.50 3.18
C ASN A 198 -2.82 19.99 3.96
N VAL A 199 -3.76 19.33 3.28
CA VAL A 199 -4.96 18.79 3.94
C VAL A 199 -4.68 17.48 4.69
N ASP A 200 -3.63 16.74 4.31
CA ASP A 200 -3.32 15.43 4.86
C ASP A 200 -3.08 15.39 6.38
N GLN A 201 -4.00 14.74 7.11
CA GLN A 201 -3.89 14.44 8.54
C GLN A 201 -3.61 12.96 8.85
N THR A 202 -3.49 12.10 7.83
CA THR A 202 -3.47 10.64 7.96
C THR A 202 -2.36 10.16 8.89
N MET A 203 -1.15 10.71 8.76
CA MET A 203 -0.02 10.34 9.62
C MET A 203 -0.21 10.77 11.08
N LYS A 204 -1.02 11.80 11.36
CA LYS A 204 -1.38 12.17 12.75
C LYS A 204 -2.30 11.13 13.38
N ILE A 205 -3.23 10.57 12.60
CA ILE A 205 -4.12 9.47 13.05
C ILE A 205 -3.34 8.16 13.15
N TYR A 206 -2.45 7.89 12.20
CA TYR A 206 -1.61 6.70 12.20
C TYR A 206 -0.76 6.59 13.47
N LYS A 207 -0.13 7.69 13.90
CA LYS A 207 0.65 7.76 15.15
C LYS A 207 -0.17 7.50 16.42
N LYS A 208 -1.50 7.59 16.35
CA LYS A 208 -2.41 7.27 17.45
C LYS A 208 -2.86 5.80 17.45
N ARG A 209 -2.24 4.95 16.62
CA ARG A 209 -2.49 3.50 16.65
C ARG A 209 -2.24 2.99 18.08
N PRO A 210 -3.22 2.36 18.74
CA PRO A 210 -2.99 1.73 20.03
C PRO A 210 -1.80 0.78 19.93
N GLN A 211 -0.85 0.89 20.87
CA GLN A 211 0.32 0.02 20.90
C GLN A 211 -0.16 -1.41 21.10
N THR A 212 0.06 -2.23 20.08
CA THR A 212 -0.10 -3.69 20.18
C THR A 212 1.24 -4.27 20.59
N GLN A 213 1.25 -5.39 21.31
CA GLN A 213 2.50 -6.07 21.67
C GLN A 213 3.25 -6.63 20.45
N LEU A 214 2.61 -6.68 19.28
CA LEU A 214 3.14 -7.26 18.04
C LEU A 214 4.15 -6.34 17.32
N ASP A 215 5.36 -6.22 17.87
CA ASP A 215 6.45 -5.37 17.38
C ASP A 215 7.38 -6.02 16.34
N THR A 216 7.22 -7.33 16.10
CA THR A 216 8.13 -8.13 15.28
C THR A 216 7.38 -8.85 14.17
N VAL A 217 7.88 -8.76 12.94
CA VAL A 217 7.38 -9.56 11.81
C VAL A 217 8.29 -10.75 11.53
N ILE A 218 7.73 -11.95 11.46
CA ILE A 218 8.40 -13.16 11.01
C ILE A 218 8.15 -13.32 9.51
N VAL A 219 9.21 -13.40 8.72
CA VAL A 219 9.15 -13.59 7.25
C VAL A 219 9.72 -14.96 6.84
N PRO A 220 9.14 -15.63 5.83
CA PRO A 220 9.75 -16.80 5.22
C PRO A 220 11.06 -16.39 4.55
N ALA A 221 12.12 -17.15 4.81
CA ALA A 221 13.48 -16.69 4.63
C ALA A 221 14.44 -17.72 4.04
N GLU A 222 13.96 -18.62 3.19
CA GLU A 222 14.77 -19.67 2.55
C GLU A 222 16.09 -19.13 1.95
N GLN A 223 16.01 -18.03 1.19
CA GLN A 223 17.19 -17.32 0.67
C GLN A 223 17.49 -16.04 1.47
N ALA A 224 16.47 -15.45 2.08
CA ALA A 224 16.59 -14.14 2.73
C ALA A 224 17.41 -14.18 4.01
N TRP A 225 17.46 -15.34 4.70
CA TRP A 225 18.25 -15.51 5.92
C TRP A 225 19.76 -15.36 5.65
N GLN A 226 20.27 -16.09 4.66
CA GLN A 226 21.68 -16.01 4.23
C GLN A 226 22.03 -14.61 3.71
N PHE A 227 21.09 -13.99 2.97
CA PHE A 227 21.29 -12.63 2.50
C PHE A 227 21.40 -11.63 3.65
N TYR A 228 20.52 -11.73 4.66
CA TYR A 228 20.60 -10.91 5.86
C TYR A 228 21.94 -11.08 6.60
N GLN A 229 22.42 -12.32 6.78
CA GLN A 229 23.70 -12.58 7.44
C GLN A 229 24.87 -11.87 6.74
N SER A 230 24.79 -11.73 5.41
CA SER A 230 25.85 -11.13 4.61
C SER A 230 25.70 -9.61 4.43
N ALA A 231 24.47 -9.10 4.27
CA ALA A 231 24.18 -7.72 3.85
C ALA A 231 23.48 -6.89 4.93
N CYS A 232 23.04 -7.51 6.02
CA CYS A 232 22.20 -6.92 7.07
C CYS A 232 20.98 -6.20 6.50
N ALA A 233 20.32 -6.84 5.53
CA ALA A 233 19.14 -6.33 4.87
C ALA A 233 18.15 -7.46 4.58
N TYR A 234 16.87 -7.10 4.56
CA TYR A 234 15.81 -7.95 4.03
C TYR A 234 15.27 -7.31 2.74
N VAL A 235 15.18 -8.09 1.67
CA VAL A 235 14.73 -7.64 0.35
C VAL A 235 13.58 -8.51 -0.09
N CYS A 236 12.50 -7.89 -0.56
CA CYS A 236 11.31 -8.59 -1.03
C CYS A 236 10.66 -7.88 -2.22
N GLN A 237 9.62 -8.50 -2.78
CA GLN A 237 8.85 -7.93 -3.88
C GLN A 237 8.32 -6.53 -3.54
N PRO A 238 8.26 -5.61 -4.51
CA PRO A 238 7.84 -4.24 -4.30
C PRO A 238 6.34 -4.20 -3.95
N GLY A 239 5.94 -3.24 -3.13
CA GLY A 239 4.55 -3.09 -2.68
C GLY A 239 4.05 -4.18 -1.73
N ARG A 240 4.93 -5.08 -1.25
CA ARG A 240 4.57 -6.04 -0.22
C ARG A 240 4.31 -5.31 1.09
N ALA A 241 3.08 -5.42 1.59
CA ALA A 241 2.65 -4.69 2.79
C ALA A 241 3.27 -5.26 4.08
N PHE A 242 3.71 -4.36 4.96
CA PHE A 242 4.13 -4.65 6.33
C PHE A 242 3.43 -3.70 7.29
N ARG A 243 3.06 -4.17 8.49
CA ARG A 243 2.61 -3.31 9.59
C ARG A 243 3.75 -2.42 10.06
N ASP A 244 3.42 -1.44 10.90
CA ASP A 244 4.45 -0.75 11.68
C ASP A 244 5.03 -1.75 12.67
N VAL A 245 6.20 -2.27 12.36
CA VAL A 245 6.94 -3.19 13.22
C VAL A 245 8.34 -2.65 13.40
N GLU A 246 8.89 -2.88 14.57
CA GLU A 246 10.25 -2.45 14.88
C GLU A 246 11.28 -3.46 14.37
N ARG A 247 10.88 -4.72 14.16
CA ARG A 247 11.82 -5.83 13.98
C ARG A 247 11.39 -6.82 12.92
N ILE A 248 12.38 -7.48 12.33
CA ILE A 248 12.19 -8.63 11.45
C ILE A 248 12.84 -9.85 12.11
N ALA A 249 12.12 -10.98 12.13
CA ALA A 249 12.65 -12.30 12.41
C ALA A 249 12.52 -13.19 11.16
N PHE A 250 13.38 -14.19 11.03
CA PHE A 250 13.48 -15.00 9.82
C PHE A 250 13.04 -16.43 10.11
N TYR A 251 12.10 -16.95 9.32
CA TYR A 251 11.72 -18.36 9.36
C TYR A 251 12.39 -19.11 8.21
N SER A 252 13.38 -19.93 8.55
CA SER A 252 14.16 -20.76 7.62
C SER A 252 14.45 -22.10 8.27
N ASP A 253 14.62 -23.16 7.47
CA ASP A 253 15.03 -24.48 7.97
C ASP A 253 14.13 -25.03 9.09
N GLN A 254 12.81 -24.87 8.91
CA GLN A 254 11.78 -25.23 9.88
C GLN A 254 11.96 -24.60 11.28
N ALA A 255 12.60 -23.42 11.36
CA ALA A 255 12.77 -22.71 12.62
C ALA A 255 12.70 -21.20 12.45
N VAL A 256 12.28 -20.49 13.51
CA VAL A 256 12.56 -19.06 13.63
C VAL A 256 14.02 -18.92 14.05
N GLN A 257 14.80 -18.21 13.24
CA GLN A 257 16.23 -18.01 13.44
C GLN A 257 16.50 -17.07 14.62
N SER A 258 17.68 -17.20 15.22
CA SER A 258 18.00 -16.55 16.51
C SER A 258 18.20 -15.04 16.43
N ASP A 259 18.49 -14.47 15.25
CA ASP A 259 18.62 -13.02 15.11
C ASP A 259 17.27 -12.35 14.86
N VAL A 260 16.97 -11.33 15.67
CA VAL A 260 15.78 -10.48 15.58
C VAL A 260 16.22 -9.01 15.43
N PRO A 261 16.81 -8.63 14.28
CA PRO A 261 17.31 -7.29 14.05
C PRO A 261 16.20 -6.23 14.04
N LYS A 262 16.57 -5.01 14.44
CA LYS A 262 15.71 -3.83 14.33
C LYS A 262 15.74 -3.27 12.91
N ILE A 263 14.56 -2.86 12.43
CA ILE A 263 14.42 -2.13 11.18
C ILE A 263 14.92 -0.71 11.41
N ARG A 264 15.98 -0.34 10.68
CA ARG A 264 16.57 0.99 10.74
C ARG A 264 15.99 1.92 9.69
N HIS A 265 15.71 1.35 8.52
CA HIS A 265 15.20 2.10 7.39
C HIS A 265 14.44 1.16 6.46
N ARG A 266 13.40 1.67 5.82
CA ARG A 266 12.60 0.95 4.84
C ARG A 266 12.44 1.81 3.60
N ARG A 267 12.60 1.20 2.42
CA ARG A 267 12.32 1.83 1.14
C ARG A 267 11.67 0.86 0.18
N ASP A 268 10.64 1.32 -0.52
CA ASP A 268 9.93 0.54 -1.52
C ASP A 268 10.19 1.09 -2.93
N ASN A 269 9.90 0.29 -3.96
CA ASN A 269 10.12 0.56 -5.38
C ASN A 269 11.56 1.03 -5.69
N VAL A 270 12.56 0.38 -5.08
CA VAL A 270 13.97 0.63 -5.38
C VAL A 270 14.31 -0.10 -6.69
N LYS A 271 14.72 0.65 -7.71
CA LYS A 271 15.23 0.05 -8.97
C LYS A 271 16.46 -0.80 -8.67
N TRP A 272 16.47 -2.03 -9.14
CA TRP A 272 17.51 -3.00 -8.82
C TRP A 272 18.56 -3.10 -9.91
N THR A 273 19.18 -1.95 -10.21
CA THR A 273 20.19 -1.88 -11.26
C THR A 273 21.53 -1.36 -10.75
N LYS A 274 22.61 -1.74 -11.43
CA LYS A 274 23.96 -1.19 -11.20
C LYS A 274 23.97 0.33 -11.31
N GLN A 275 23.27 0.87 -12.32
CA GLN A 275 23.12 2.31 -12.51
C GLN A 275 22.46 2.98 -11.30
N GLU A 276 21.39 2.39 -10.76
CA GLU A 276 20.74 2.92 -9.56
C GLU A 276 21.64 2.80 -8.33
N ALA A 277 22.38 1.71 -8.19
CA ALA A 277 23.36 1.56 -7.11
C ALA A 277 24.44 2.65 -7.16
N ASP A 278 24.96 2.99 -8.35
CA ASP A 278 25.94 4.06 -8.55
C ASP A 278 25.37 5.42 -8.19
N ARG A 279 24.14 5.70 -8.63
CA ARG A 279 23.42 6.94 -8.28
C ARG A 279 23.22 7.06 -6.76
N LEU A 280 22.76 6.00 -6.09
CA LEU A 280 22.53 5.97 -4.64
C LEU A 280 23.85 6.09 -3.85
N GLN A 281 24.94 5.53 -4.37
CA GLN A 281 26.26 5.61 -3.74
C GLN A 281 26.80 7.05 -3.68
N GLN A 282 26.40 7.90 -4.63
CA GLN A 282 26.77 9.32 -4.69
C GLN A 282 25.87 10.23 -3.83
N SER A 283 24.77 9.70 -3.28
CA SER A 283 23.85 10.47 -2.45
C SER A 283 24.47 10.92 -1.13
N GLN A 284 24.06 12.10 -0.64
CA GLN A 284 24.41 12.60 0.70
C GLN A 284 23.68 11.85 1.82
N ASN A 285 22.56 11.19 1.52
CA ASN A 285 21.81 10.39 2.48
C ASN A 285 22.55 9.08 2.82
N ARG A 286 22.65 8.75 4.11
CA ARG A 286 23.39 7.57 4.59
C ARG A 286 22.70 6.27 4.19
N GLU A 287 21.38 6.23 4.27
CA GLU A 287 20.54 5.08 3.94
C GLU A 287 20.62 4.76 2.43
N ASP A 288 20.70 5.77 1.56
CA ASP A 288 20.93 5.60 0.11
C ASP A 288 22.23 4.83 -0.15
N ARG A 289 23.34 5.28 0.46
CA ARG A 289 24.64 4.62 0.33
C ARG A 289 24.64 3.21 0.90
N GLN A 290 23.79 2.91 1.89
CA GLN A 290 23.62 1.56 2.41
C GLN A 290 22.82 0.68 1.45
N ILE A 291 21.74 1.19 0.86
CA ILE A 291 20.97 0.47 -0.17
C ILE A 291 21.85 0.18 -1.39
N ALA A 292 22.69 1.12 -1.82
CA ALA A 292 23.66 0.90 -2.90
C ALA A 292 24.56 -0.34 -2.65
N LYS A 293 25.05 -0.50 -1.41
CA LYS A 293 25.85 -1.67 -1.01
C LYS A 293 25.04 -2.96 -1.03
N VAL A 294 23.78 -2.91 -0.62
CA VAL A 294 22.87 -4.07 -0.66
C VAL A 294 22.63 -4.51 -2.10
N ILE A 295 22.37 -3.57 -3.03
CA ILE A 295 22.19 -3.87 -4.46
C ILE A 295 23.45 -4.54 -5.02
N ARG A 296 24.63 -3.95 -4.82
CA ARG A 296 25.90 -4.51 -5.30
C ARG A 296 26.14 -5.93 -4.78
N LYS A 297 25.94 -6.15 -3.47
CA LYS A 297 26.09 -7.46 -2.85
C LYS A 297 25.11 -8.50 -3.38
N SER A 298 23.89 -8.09 -3.74
CA SER A 298 22.93 -8.99 -4.38
C SER A 298 23.38 -9.46 -5.77
N HIS A 299 24.01 -8.57 -6.55
CA HIS A 299 24.56 -8.95 -7.86
C HIS A 299 25.78 -9.87 -7.76
N GLU A 300 26.61 -9.71 -6.73
CA GLU A 300 27.73 -10.61 -6.43
C GLU A 300 27.27 -12.07 -6.21
N ILE A 301 26.05 -12.25 -5.70
CA ILE A 301 25.43 -13.56 -5.48
C ILE A 301 24.44 -13.97 -6.58
N GLY A 302 24.49 -13.30 -7.75
CA GLY A 302 23.78 -13.72 -8.96
C GLY A 302 22.38 -13.14 -9.15
N TRP A 303 21.95 -12.13 -8.40
CA TRP A 303 20.66 -11.47 -8.64
C TRP A 303 20.70 -10.65 -9.94
N ALA A 304 19.60 -10.68 -10.69
CA ALA A 304 19.46 -9.99 -11.97
C ALA A 304 19.61 -8.47 -11.82
N ASP A 305 20.20 -7.83 -12.84
CA ASP A 305 20.36 -6.38 -12.98
C ASP A 305 19.07 -5.74 -13.53
N SER A 306 17.94 -6.06 -12.91
CA SER A 306 16.62 -5.63 -13.35
C SER A 306 15.58 -5.73 -12.23
N GLY A 307 14.44 -5.08 -12.46
CA GLY A 307 13.31 -5.11 -11.55
C GLY A 307 13.33 -4.01 -10.49
N GLU A 308 12.35 -4.10 -9.59
CA GLU A 308 12.17 -3.19 -8.46
C GLU A 308 11.94 -4.03 -7.21
N TYR A 309 12.43 -3.58 -6.06
CA TYR A 309 12.26 -4.29 -4.79
C TYR A 309 11.94 -3.33 -3.64
N GLN A 310 11.41 -3.92 -2.58
CA GLN A 310 11.36 -3.31 -1.27
C GLN A 310 12.53 -3.77 -0.42
N VAL A 311 13.21 -2.82 0.24
CA VAL A 311 14.40 -3.05 1.07
C VAL A 311 14.17 -2.58 2.49
N PHE A 312 14.57 -3.42 3.44
CA PHE A 312 14.69 -3.09 4.86
C PHE A 312 16.16 -3.16 5.23
N LEU A 313 16.70 -2.04 5.70
CA LEU A 313 18.03 -2.00 6.31
C LEU A 313 17.91 -2.38 7.79
N LEU A 314 18.67 -3.39 8.20
CA LEU A 314 18.54 -4.04 9.49
C LEU A 314 19.77 -3.79 10.36
N THR A 315 19.63 -3.91 11.69
CA THR A 315 20.78 -3.87 12.60
C THR A 315 21.72 -5.04 12.35
N ARG A 316 23.00 -4.84 12.67
CA ARG A 316 24.00 -5.91 12.62
C ARG A 316 24.05 -6.64 13.97
N PRO A 317 24.38 -7.94 13.99
CA PRO A 317 24.72 -8.63 15.23
C PRO A 317 25.73 -7.83 16.06
N GLY A 318 25.46 -7.71 17.37
CA GLY A 318 26.27 -6.93 18.31
C GLY A 318 25.95 -5.43 18.38
N SER A 319 25.06 -4.91 17.54
CA SER A 319 24.58 -3.51 17.69
C SER A 319 23.70 -3.38 18.95
N ARG A 320 23.70 -2.20 19.60
CA ARG A 320 22.90 -1.93 20.83
C ARG A 320 21.42 -2.35 20.72
N ASP A 321 20.81 -2.11 19.57
CA ASP A 321 19.38 -2.37 19.34
C ASP A 321 19.11 -3.74 18.69
N HIS A 322 20.15 -4.53 18.44
CA HIS A 322 20.03 -5.90 17.90
C HIS A 322 19.61 -6.86 19.00
N ARG A 323 18.64 -7.73 18.72
CA ARG A 323 18.21 -8.78 19.65
C ARG A 323 18.59 -10.14 19.11
N LYS A 324 19.06 -11.00 20.02
CA LYS A 324 19.45 -12.36 19.73
C LYS A 324 18.79 -13.28 20.75
N LEU A 325 18.04 -14.25 20.25
CA LEU A 325 17.40 -15.29 21.04
C LEU A 325 18.45 -16.26 21.59
N SER A 326 18.08 -17.03 22.62
CA SER A 326 18.93 -18.08 23.19
C SER A 326 19.28 -19.18 22.18
N GLY A 327 18.38 -19.44 21.23
CA GLY A 327 18.55 -20.39 20.13
C GLY A 327 17.53 -20.14 19.02
N SER A 328 17.60 -20.93 17.95
CA SER A 328 16.51 -20.98 16.97
C SER A 328 15.29 -21.67 17.57
N ILE A 329 14.08 -21.20 17.28
CA ILE A 329 12.83 -21.79 17.78
C ILE A 329 12.32 -22.80 16.75
N PRO A 330 12.39 -24.12 17.03
CA PRO A 330 12.05 -25.15 16.07
C PRO A 330 10.54 -25.28 15.88
N ASN A 331 10.13 -25.55 14.64
CA ASN A 331 8.78 -26.01 14.31
C ASN A 331 8.74 -27.53 14.33
N GLN A 332 8.01 -28.10 15.28
CA GLN A 332 7.94 -29.55 15.45
C GLN A 332 6.86 -30.20 14.58
N ASN A 333 6.07 -29.40 13.86
CA ASN A 333 4.97 -29.90 13.04
C ASN A 333 5.50 -30.60 11.77
N LYS A 334 4.98 -31.81 11.51
CA LYS A 334 5.34 -32.63 10.34
C LYS A 334 4.22 -32.61 9.29
N GLY A 335 4.52 -32.30 8.03
CA GLY A 335 3.56 -32.36 6.92
C GLY A 335 3.82 -31.37 5.79
N ARG A 336 3.17 -31.55 4.63
CA ARG A 336 3.34 -30.69 3.44
C ARG A 336 2.79 -29.26 3.63
N GLU A 337 1.98 -29.04 4.66
CA GLU A 337 1.45 -27.74 5.12
C GLU A 337 2.04 -27.28 6.46
N SER A 338 3.18 -27.84 6.90
CA SER A 338 3.71 -27.56 8.24
C SER A 338 4.42 -26.22 8.39
N ALA A 339 4.55 -25.41 7.34
CA ALA A 339 5.30 -24.15 7.43
C ALA A 339 4.57 -23.15 8.35
N PHE A 340 5.28 -22.69 9.39
CA PHE A 340 4.72 -21.76 10.37
C PHE A 340 4.25 -20.42 9.75
N THR A 341 4.90 -19.99 8.66
CA THR A 341 4.51 -18.80 7.90
C THR A 341 4.78 -18.95 6.41
N HIS A 342 3.75 -18.72 5.59
CA HIS A 342 3.85 -18.73 4.12
C HIS A 342 4.00 -17.31 3.52
N LYS A 343 3.56 -16.28 4.26
CA LYS A 343 3.70 -14.88 3.85
C LYS A 343 4.45 -14.12 4.91
N GLN A 344 3.81 -13.83 6.04
CA GLN A 344 4.44 -13.25 7.22
C GLN A 344 3.52 -13.44 8.42
N ARG A 345 4.09 -13.44 9.62
CA ARG A 345 3.36 -13.52 10.90
C ARG A 345 3.84 -12.40 11.81
N TYR A 346 2.98 -11.85 12.65
CA TYR A 346 3.33 -10.77 13.57
C TYR A 346 3.25 -11.29 15.00
N VAL A 347 4.27 -10.99 15.80
CA VAL A 347 4.47 -11.51 17.16
C VAL A 347 5.13 -10.44 18.01
N SER A 348 5.10 -10.58 19.32
CA SER A 348 5.91 -9.75 20.20
C SER A 348 7.33 -10.30 20.31
N LEU A 349 8.32 -9.42 20.44
CA LEU A 349 9.69 -9.80 20.77
C LEU A 349 9.72 -10.60 22.08
N HIS A 350 8.91 -10.22 23.07
CA HIS A 350 8.83 -10.93 24.35
C HIS A 350 8.45 -12.40 24.16
N LYS A 351 7.39 -12.69 23.37
CA LYS A 351 7.00 -14.08 23.05
C LYS A 351 8.13 -14.85 22.38
N LEU A 352 8.87 -14.23 21.46
CA LEU A 352 10.04 -14.86 20.83
C LEU A 352 11.16 -15.17 21.83
N GLU A 353 11.37 -14.32 22.82
CA GLU A 353 12.44 -14.49 23.80
C GLU A 353 12.13 -15.54 24.87
N THR A 354 10.85 -15.81 25.11
CA THR A 354 10.40 -16.82 26.07
C THR A 354 10.02 -18.15 25.43
N ALA A 355 9.80 -18.19 24.11
CA ALA A 355 9.36 -19.37 23.39
C ALA A 355 10.48 -20.41 23.25
N SER A 356 10.11 -21.68 23.43
CA SER A 356 10.98 -22.85 23.19
C SER A 356 10.53 -23.65 21.96
N SER A 357 9.28 -23.50 21.53
CA SER A 357 8.76 -24.03 20.27
C SER A 357 7.84 -23.04 19.56
N ILE A 358 7.44 -23.35 18.33
CA ILE A 358 6.50 -22.53 17.55
C ILE A 358 5.13 -22.42 18.24
N GLU A 359 4.70 -23.45 18.95
CA GLU A 359 3.41 -23.50 19.65
C GLU A 359 3.31 -22.42 20.74
N ASP A 360 4.45 -22.03 21.35
CA ASP A 360 4.51 -20.94 22.34
C ASP A 360 4.32 -19.54 21.72
N ILE A 361 4.43 -19.44 20.39
CA ILE A 361 4.34 -18.19 19.64
C ILE A 361 2.91 -17.94 19.10
N VAL A 362 2.14 -19.01 18.87
CA VAL A 362 0.84 -18.99 18.14
C VAL A 362 -0.23 -18.20 18.87
#